data_AF-A0A0F9PKX1-F1
#
_entry.id   AF-A0A0F9PKX1-F1
#
_cell.length_a   1.000
_cell.length_b   1.000
_cell.length_c   1.000
_cell.angle_alpha   90.00
_cell.angle_beta   90.00
_cell.angle_gamma   90.00
#
_symmetry.space_group_name_H-M   'P 1'
#
loop_
_entity.id
_entity.type
_entity.pdbx_description
1 polymer ?
#
loop_
_entity_poly.entity_id
_entity_poly.type
_entity_poly.pdbx_seq_one_letter_code
_entity_poly.pdbx_strand_id
1 'polypeptide(L)'
;MTTRYQSKHYEGVAKLIQRTNGCSIRYTAGQFADLFAADNPPFCRTCNVAHTIFYASEGMHDYDGGFNRAEFLAACGLKEGR
;
A
#
# COMPACT_ATOMS: atom_id res chain seq x y z
N MET A 1 8.93 -14.13 20.58
CA MET A 1 8.60 -12.83 19.97
C MET A 1 8.41 -13.04 18.48
N THR A 2 7.19 -13.01 17.98
CA THR A 2 6.95 -12.87 16.55
C THR A 2 7.25 -11.41 16.22
N THR A 3 8.35 -11.14 15.52
CA THR A 3 8.61 -9.79 15.03
C THR A 3 7.48 -9.46 14.06
N ARG A 4 6.68 -8.44 14.38
CA ARG A 4 5.55 -7.98 13.55
C ARG A 4 5.96 -7.73 12.09
N TYR A 5 7.24 -7.47 11.87
CA TYR A 5 7.83 -7.20 10.57
C TYR A 5 8.84 -8.28 10.18
N GLN A 6 8.82 -8.65 8.90
CA GLN A 6 9.76 -9.58 8.27
C GLN A 6 10.85 -8.80 7.52
N SER A 7 12.01 -9.41 7.25
CA SER A 7 13.13 -8.76 6.54
C SER A 7 12.72 -8.08 5.23
N LYS A 8 11.82 -8.70 4.48
CA LYS A 8 11.23 -8.15 3.25
C LYS A 8 10.56 -6.77 3.43
N HIS A 9 10.00 -6.48 4.61
CA HIS A 9 9.39 -5.18 4.90
C HIS A 9 10.47 -4.09 5.03
N TYR A 10 11.58 -4.39 5.71
CA TYR A 10 12.70 -3.47 5.84
C TYR A 10 13.41 -3.21 4.51
N GLU A 11 13.52 -4.24 3.66
CA GLU A 11 14.07 -4.09 2.30
C GLU A 11 13.22 -3.16 1.42
N GLY A 12 11.90 -3.24 1.53
CA GLY A 12 10.98 -2.33 0.84
C GLY A 12 11.22 -0.87 1.26
N VAL A 13 11.26 -0.62 2.57
CA VAL A 13 11.51 0.72 3.12
C VAL A 13 12.89 1.26 2.71
N ALA A 14 13.94 0.44 2.77
CA ALA A 14 15.29 0.84 2.39
C ALA A 14 15.38 1.26 0.92
N LYS A 15 14.72 0.52 0.01
CA LYS A 15 14.62 0.89 -1.42
C LYS A 15 13.88 2.22 -1.62
N LEU A 16 12.84 2.49 -0.83
CA LEU A 16 12.12 3.76 -0.90
C LEU A 16 12.95 4.94 -0.42
N ILE A 17 13.68 4.79 0.69
CA ILE A 17 14.57 5.84 1.20
C ILE A 17 15.64 6.18 0.16
N GLN A 18 16.27 5.18 -0.46
CA GLN A 18 17.25 5.41 -1.53
C GLN A 18 16.66 6.17 -2.73
N ARG A 19 15.43 5.83 -3.13
CA ARG A 19 14.71 6.53 -4.22
C ARG A 19 14.26 7.94 -3.86
N THR A 20 14.16 8.25 -2.57
CA THR A 20 13.58 9.51 -2.07
C THR A 20 14.59 10.64 -1.95
N ASN A 21 15.91 10.40 -2.06
CA ASN A 21 17.00 11.40 -1.96
C ASN A 21 16.93 12.53 -3.03
N GLY A 22 15.86 13.33 -3.02
CA GLY A 22 15.53 14.40 -3.96
C GLY A 22 14.07 14.43 -4.46
N CYS A 23 13.20 13.49 -4.06
CA CYS A 23 11.83 13.41 -4.56
C CYS A 23 10.81 14.19 -3.71
N SER A 24 9.70 14.57 -4.33
CA SER A 24 8.59 15.25 -3.65
C SER A 24 7.94 14.34 -2.59
N ILE A 25 7.44 14.93 -1.51
CA ILE A 25 6.70 14.23 -0.45
C ILE A 25 5.52 13.41 -1.00
N ARG A 26 4.94 13.84 -2.13
CA ARG A 26 3.88 13.12 -2.83
C ARG A 26 4.34 11.76 -3.37
N TYR A 27 5.53 11.71 -3.96
CA TYR A 27 6.08 10.47 -4.49
C TYR A 27 6.41 9.48 -3.38
N THR A 28 7.06 9.96 -2.31
CA THR A 28 7.44 9.13 -1.16
C THR A 28 6.21 8.58 -0.45
N ALA A 29 5.21 9.41 -0.17
CA ALA A 29 3.96 8.96 0.46
C ALA A 29 3.23 7.94 -0.43
N GLY A 30 3.19 8.15 -1.75
CA GLY A 30 2.62 7.18 -2.69
C GLY A 30 3.30 5.80 -2.58
N GLN A 31 4.61 5.77 -2.54
CA GLN A 31 5.35 4.52 -2.43
C GLN A 31 5.16 3.81 -1.07
N PHE A 32 5.07 4.55 0.02
CA PHE A 32 4.73 3.96 1.33
C PHE A 32 3.31 3.40 1.34
N ALA A 33 2.36 4.12 0.73
CA ALA A 33 0.99 3.63 0.59
C ALA A 33 0.94 2.30 -0.17
N ASP A 34 1.72 2.15 -1.24
CA ASP A 34 1.80 0.91 -2.01
C ASP A 34 2.40 -0.24 -1.16
N LEU A 35 3.43 0.03 -0.36
CA LEU A 35 3.99 -0.95 0.58
C LEU A 35 2.98 -1.39 1.65
N PHE A 36 2.26 -0.44 2.24
CA PHE A 36 1.26 -0.75 3.27
C PHE A 36 0.05 -1.49 2.69
N ALA A 37 -0.35 -1.19 1.46
CA ALA A 37 -1.38 -1.94 0.75
C ALA A 37 -0.93 -3.37 0.42
N ALA A 38 0.36 -3.59 0.15
CA ALA A 38 0.91 -4.92 -0.09
C ALA A 38 1.00 -5.76 1.21
N ASP A 39 1.28 -5.14 2.36
CA ASP A 39 1.33 -5.82 3.66
C ASP A 39 -0.05 -6.07 4.27
N ASN A 40 -1.01 -5.17 4.00
CA ASN A 40 -2.39 -5.26 4.44
C ASN A 40 -3.36 -5.18 3.23
N PRO A 41 -3.39 -6.22 2.37
CA PRO A 41 -4.26 -6.25 1.23
C PRO A 41 -5.73 -6.33 1.68
N PRO A 42 -6.65 -5.74 0.90
CA PRO A 42 -8.08 -5.90 1.16
C PRO A 42 -8.49 -7.37 0.97
N PHE A 43 -9.56 -7.76 1.66
CA PHE A 43 -10.17 -9.07 1.45
C PHE A 43 -11.13 -9.00 0.26
N CYS A 44 -10.91 -9.83 -0.75
CA CYS A 44 -11.83 -9.94 -1.87
C CYS A 44 -12.93 -10.96 -1.55
N ARG A 45 -14.17 -10.49 -1.43
CA ARG A 45 -15.34 -11.35 -1.21
C ARG A 45 -15.66 -12.19 -2.44
N THR A 46 -15.36 -11.70 -3.64
CA THR A 46 -15.58 -12.42 -4.90
C THR A 46 -14.67 -13.64 -5.04
N CYS A 47 -13.40 -13.54 -4.63
CA CYS A 47 -12.43 -14.64 -4.71
C CYS A 47 -12.24 -15.41 -3.41
N ASN A 48 -12.84 -14.92 -2.31
CA ASN A 48 -12.68 -15.45 -0.96
C ASN A 48 -11.21 -15.55 -0.52
N VAL A 49 -10.38 -14.58 -0.91
CA VAL A 49 -8.96 -14.49 -0.57
C VAL A 49 -8.50 -13.04 -0.48
N ALA A 50 -7.50 -12.77 0.37
CA ALA A 50 -6.90 -11.44 0.47
C ALA A 50 -5.98 -11.19 -0.73
N HIS A 51 -6.31 -10.16 -1.52
CA HIS A 51 -5.53 -9.79 -2.69
C HIS A 51 -5.81 -8.35 -3.12
N THR A 52 -4.87 -7.72 -3.80
CA THR A 52 -5.05 -6.36 -4.35
C THR A 52 -5.78 -6.40 -5.69
N ILE A 53 -6.20 -5.23 -6.18
CA ILE A 53 -6.80 -5.07 -7.52
C ILE A 53 -5.91 -5.59 -8.66
N PHE A 54 -4.60 -5.68 -8.44
CA PHE A 54 -3.64 -6.16 -9.44
C PHE A 54 -3.57 -7.69 -9.55
N TYR A 55 -4.23 -8.41 -8.64
CA TYR A 55 -4.22 -9.87 -8.60
C TYR A 55 -5.26 -10.49 -9.56
N ALA A 56 -6.32 -9.75 -9.87
CA ALA A 56 -7.39 -10.23 -10.75
C ALA A 56 -7.28 -9.54 -12.10
N SER A 57 -7.00 -10.34 -13.14
CA SER A 57 -6.79 -9.85 -14.50
C SER A 57 -8.07 -9.31 -15.15
N GLU A 58 -9.27 -9.56 -14.63
CA GLU A 58 -10.52 -9.11 -15.24
C GLU A 58 -11.71 -9.36 -14.29
N GLY A 59 -12.50 -8.32 -13.99
CA GLY A 59 -13.76 -8.42 -13.23
C GLY A 59 -13.95 -7.33 -12.18
N MET A 60 -15.22 -6.97 -11.88
CA MET A 60 -15.56 -6.15 -10.71
C MET A 60 -15.53 -7.03 -9.46
N HIS A 61 -14.53 -6.83 -8.60
CA HIS A 61 -14.39 -7.55 -7.34
C HIS A 61 -14.91 -6.70 -6.18
N ASP A 62 -15.62 -7.33 -5.25
CA ASP A 62 -16.06 -6.68 -4.00
C ASP A 62 -14.97 -6.82 -2.94
N TYR A 63 -14.44 -5.68 -2.48
CA TYR A 63 -13.33 -5.61 -1.55
C TYR A 63 -13.77 -5.02 -0.21
N ASP A 64 -13.29 -5.63 0.87
CA ASP A 64 -13.55 -5.17 2.24
C ASP A 64 -12.26 -5.09 3.06
N GLY A 65 -12.18 -4.08 3.92
CA GLY A 65 -11.01 -3.81 4.76
C GLY A 65 -9.72 -3.46 4.00
N GLY A 66 -8.57 -3.81 4.59
CA GLY A 66 -7.25 -3.49 4.06
C GLY A 66 -6.74 -2.09 4.41
N PHE A 67 -5.59 -1.72 3.86
CA PHE A 67 -5.00 -0.41 4.06
C PHE A 67 -5.73 0.69 3.29
N ASN A 68 -6.19 1.73 3.99
CA ASN A 68 -6.83 2.89 3.37
C ASN A 68 -5.79 3.90 2.86
N ARG A 69 -5.48 3.81 1.56
CA ARG A 69 -4.55 4.71 0.88
C ARG A 69 -4.96 6.18 0.95
N ALA A 70 -6.25 6.48 0.82
CA ALA A 70 -6.74 7.86 0.78
C ALA A 70 -6.55 8.55 2.14
N GLU A 71 -6.88 7.85 3.23
CA GLU A 71 -6.68 8.37 4.59
C GLU A 71 -5.20 8.60 4.91
N PHE A 72 -4.33 7.68 4.52
CA PHE A 72 -2.89 7.84 4.71
C PHE A 72 -2.33 9.05 3.94
N LEU A 73 -2.70 9.19 2.67
CA LEU A 73 -2.24 10.33 1.87
C LEU A 73 -2.79 11.66 2.42
N ALA A 74 -4.06 11.68 2.85
CA ALA A 74 -4.63 12.85 3.51
C ALA A 74 -3.87 13.21 4.80
N ALA A 75 -3.47 12.21 5.61
CA ALA A 75 -2.64 12.41 6.79
C ALA A 75 -1.23 12.94 6.45
N CYS A 76 -0.71 12.62 5.27
CA CYS A 76 0.52 13.23 4.73
C CYS A 76 0.31 14.65 4.17
N GLY A 77 -0.88 15.24 4.30
CA GLY A 77 -1.23 16.54 3.73
C GLY A 77 -1.45 16.52 2.22
N LEU A 78 -1.50 15.32 1.62
CA LEU A 78 -1.70 15.11 0.20
C LEU A 78 -3.18 14.81 -0.03
N LYS A 79 -3.96 15.86 -0.29
CA LYS A 79 -5.31 15.66 -0.80
C LYS A 79 -5.21 14.97 -2.16
N GLU A 80 -5.98 13.91 -2.34
CA GLU A 80 -6.16 13.25 -3.63
C GLU A 80 -6.81 14.30 -4.54
N GLY A 81 -5.96 14.98 -5.31
CA GLY A 81 -6.37 16.03 -6.23
C GLY A 81 -7.04 15.36 -7.42
N ARG A 82 -8.31 15.72 -7.61
CA ARG A 82 -9.17 15.44 -8.76
C ARG A 82 -8.45 15.49 -10.11
#